data_AF-A0A182YGM2-F1
#
_entry.id   AF-A0A182YGM2-F1
#
_cell.length_a   1.000
_cell.length_b   1.000
_cell.length_c   1.000
_cell.angle_alpha   90.00
_cell.angle_beta   90.00
_cell.angle_gamma   90.00
#
_symmetry.space_group_name_H-M   'P 1'
#
loop_
_entity.id
_entity.type
_entity.pdbx_description
1 polymer ?
#
loop_
_entity_poly.entity_id
_entity_poly.type
_entity_poly.pdbx_seq_one_letter_code
_entity_poly.pdbx_strand_id
1 'polypeptide(L)'
;MAKSFTLILQALDMYNGSYSISERLIEETSFSGVILPSHDWNTLDHIGKSARITYRVRVQCADNYYNTTCTTFCRPRNDQFGHYTCGKQGNKVCLPGWQGANCEKAICKPGCDQIHGKCDQPGECE
;
A
#
# COMPACT_ATOMS: atom_id res chain seq x y z
N MET A 1 10.15 3.60 9.27
CA MET A 1 11.18 2.54 9.21
C MET A 1 10.61 1.40 8.38
N ALA A 2 11.34 0.91 7.37
CA ALA A 2 10.89 -0.23 6.58
C ALA A 2 11.02 -1.53 7.41
N LYS A 3 10.10 -2.47 7.23
CA LYS A 3 10.14 -3.76 7.93
C LYS A 3 10.93 -4.77 7.11
N SER A 4 11.84 -5.48 7.74
CA SER A 4 12.53 -6.64 7.16
C SER A 4 11.73 -7.92 7.38
N PHE A 5 11.94 -8.91 6.52
CA PHE A 5 11.38 -10.25 6.68
C PHE A 5 12.42 -11.30 6.27
N THR A 6 12.17 -12.54 6.69
CA THR A 6 12.87 -13.73 6.21
C THR A 6 11.85 -14.64 5.53
N LEU A 7 12.11 -14.99 4.28
CA LEU A 7 11.35 -15.98 3.51
C LEU A 7 12.18 -17.25 3.45
N ILE A 8 11.58 -18.39 3.78
CA ILE A 8 12.18 -19.71 3.62
C ILE A 8 11.37 -20.44 2.54
N LEU A 9 12.05 -20.95 1.52
CA LEU A 9 11.47 -21.69 0.42
C LEU A 9 12.04 -23.10 0.42
N GLN A 10 11.16 -24.10 0.44
CA GLN A 10 11.50 -25.52 0.47
C GLN A 10 10.92 -26.22 -0.75
N ALA A 11 11.75 -27.01 -1.44
CA ALA A 11 11.32 -27.97 -2.44
C ALA A 11 11.24 -29.35 -1.78
N LEU A 12 10.07 -30.00 -1.85
CA LEU A 12 9.80 -31.28 -1.20
C LEU A 12 9.41 -32.35 -2.22
N ASP A 13 9.86 -33.58 -2.01
CA ASP A 13 9.33 -34.76 -2.66
C ASP A 13 7.96 -35.12 -2.04
N MET A 14 6.96 -35.34 -2.89
CA MET A 14 5.59 -35.63 -2.48
C MET A 14 5.16 -37.07 -2.73
N TYR A 15 6.09 -37.97 -3.11
CA TYR A 15 5.78 -39.35 -3.46
C TYR A 15 5.06 -40.12 -2.34
N ASN A 16 5.50 -39.99 -1.09
CA ASN A 16 4.80 -40.55 0.06
C ASN A 16 4.70 -39.53 1.20
N GLY A 17 3.50 -38.99 1.40
CA GLY A 17 3.22 -37.99 2.43
C GLY A 17 3.39 -38.47 3.88
N SER A 18 3.59 -39.78 4.12
CA SER A 18 3.84 -40.32 5.47
C SER A 18 5.25 -40.07 5.99
N TYR A 19 6.22 -39.74 5.12
CA TYR A 19 7.59 -39.44 5.53
C TYR A 19 7.73 -38.06 6.18
N SER A 20 8.73 -37.93 7.06
CA SER A 20 9.04 -36.65 7.72
C SER A 20 9.46 -35.59 6.69
N ILE A 21 9.33 -34.31 7.05
CA ILE A 21 9.75 -33.20 6.17
C ILE A 21 11.25 -33.30 5.85
N SER A 22 12.08 -33.70 6.83
CA SER A 22 13.52 -33.89 6.65
C SER A 22 13.89 -34.95 5.62
N GLU A 23 13.10 -36.02 5.52
CA GLU A 23 13.32 -37.09 4.53
C GLU A 23 12.82 -36.72 3.14
N ARG A 24 11.87 -35.78 3.05
CA ARG A 24 11.28 -35.30 1.80
C ARG A 24 11.96 -34.05 1.25
N LEU A 25 12.86 -33.42 2.00
CA LEU A 25 13.50 -32.17 1.60
C LEU A 25 14.50 -32.40 0.46
N ILE A 26 14.25 -31.77 -0.69
CA ILE A 26 15.14 -31.78 -1.85
C ILE A 26 16.13 -30.63 -1.77
N GLU A 27 15.63 -29.43 -1.45
CA GLU A 27 16.40 -28.18 -1.39
C GLU A 27 15.70 -27.17 -0.48
N GLU A 28 16.47 -26.38 0.26
CA GLU A 28 15.97 -25.26 1.05
C GLU A 28 16.80 -24.00 0.75
N THR A 29 16.12 -22.86 0.66
CA THR A 29 16.77 -21.56 0.57
C THR A 29 16.06 -20.52 1.43
N SER A 30 16.81 -19.50 1.87
CA SER A 30 16.25 -18.36 2.57
C SER A 30 16.67 -17.04 1.96
N PHE A 31 15.74 -16.08 1.99
CA PHE A 31 15.97 -14.69 1.64
C PHE A 31 15.64 -13.84 2.84
N SER A 32 16.60 -13.03 3.30
CA SER A 32 16.41 -12.06 4.38
C SER A 32 16.67 -10.66 3.85
N GLY A 33 15.69 -9.77 3.96
CA GLY A 33 15.82 -8.43 3.41
C GLY A 33 14.58 -7.57 3.56
N VAL A 34 14.60 -6.44 2.86
CA VAL A 34 13.49 -5.50 2.77
C VAL A 34 12.99 -5.46 1.33
N ILE A 35 11.69 -5.68 1.15
CA ILE A 35 10.99 -5.44 -0.12
C ILE A 35 9.89 -4.42 0.16
N LEU A 36 9.97 -3.28 -0.53
CA LEU A 36 8.96 -2.23 -0.39
C LEU A 36 7.66 -2.62 -1.12
N PRO A 37 6.49 -2.16 -0.62
CA PRO A 37 5.23 -2.37 -1.33
C PRO A 37 5.28 -1.79 -2.75
N SER A 38 4.98 -2.61 -3.75
CA SER A 38 4.88 -2.21 -5.16
C SER A 38 4.01 -3.18 -5.95
N HIS A 39 3.50 -2.72 -7.09
CA HIS A 39 2.89 -3.59 -8.09
C HIS A 39 3.94 -4.43 -8.84
N ASP A 40 5.19 -3.97 -8.84
CA ASP A 40 6.31 -4.61 -9.52
C ASP A 40 6.77 -5.88 -8.80
N TRP A 41 7.21 -6.85 -9.59
CA TRP A 41 7.74 -8.12 -9.10
C TRP A 41 9.25 -8.03 -8.86
N ASN A 42 9.70 -8.58 -7.75
CA ASN A 42 11.13 -8.80 -7.48
C ASN A 42 11.47 -10.24 -7.84
N THR A 43 12.45 -10.44 -8.72
CA THR A 43 12.92 -11.77 -9.10
C THR A 43 14.06 -12.18 -8.17
N LEU A 44 13.95 -13.37 -7.60
CA LEU A 44 14.94 -13.99 -6.72
C LEU A 44 15.38 -15.31 -7.33
N ASP A 45 16.69 -15.50 -7.40
CA ASP A 45 17.31 -16.69 -7.95
C ASP A 45 18.04 -17.45 -6.85
N HIS A 46 17.78 -18.75 -6.79
CA HIS A 46 18.50 -19.69 -5.95
C HIS A 46 19.18 -20.73 -6.82
N ILE A 47 20.50 -20.84 -6.68
CA ILE A 47 21.32 -21.87 -7.33
C ILE A 47 21.82 -22.77 -6.20
N GLY A 48 21.07 -23.84 -5.94
CA GLY A 48 21.38 -24.83 -4.94
C GLY A 48 22.22 -25.99 -5.47
N LYS A 49 22.41 -27.00 -4.63
CA LYS A 49 23.16 -28.22 -4.96
C LYS A 49 22.29 -29.22 -5.72
N SER A 50 21.03 -29.32 -5.33
CA SER A 50 20.03 -30.25 -5.86
C SER A 50 19.12 -29.58 -6.89
N ALA A 51 18.84 -28.29 -6.73
CA ALA A 51 17.90 -27.57 -7.58
C ALA A 51 18.33 -26.13 -7.91
N ARG A 52 17.88 -25.64 -9.06
CA ARG A 52 17.88 -24.21 -9.40
C ARG A 52 16.45 -23.71 -9.38
N ILE A 53 16.19 -22.69 -8.58
CA ILE A 53 14.85 -22.17 -8.33
C ILE A 53 14.85 -20.66 -8.59
N THR A 54 14.12 -20.24 -9.61
CA THR A 54 13.83 -18.82 -9.88
C THR A 54 12.39 -18.56 -9.48
N TYR A 55 12.17 -17.58 -8.60
CA TYR A 55 10.84 -17.23 -8.11
C TYR A 55 10.68 -15.72 -8.03
N ARG A 56 9.42 -15.26 -8.02
CA ARG A 56 9.10 -13.83 -7.96
C ARG A 56 8.23 -13.55 -6.75
N VAL A 57 8.54 -12.46 -6.05
CA VAL A 57 7.80 -12.01 -4.87
C VAL A 57 7.48 -10.52 -5.00
N ARG A 58 6.35 -10.12 -4.44
CA ARG A 58 6.01 -8.70 -4.25
C ARG A 58 5.22 -8.53 -2.96
N VAL A 59 5.36 -7.35 -2.37
CA VAL A 59 4.55 -6.91 -1.23
C VAL A 59 3.53 -5.92 -1.77
N GLN A 60 2.26 -6.08 -1.40
CA GLN A 60 1.20 -5.14 -1.75
C GLN A 60 0.49 -4.69 -0.48
N CYS A 61 0.11 -3.43 -0.43
CA CYS A 61 -0.78 -2.95 0.61
C CYS A 61 -2.20 -3.47 0.37
N ALA A 62 -2.97 -3.62 1.44
CA ALA A 62 -4.40 -3.83 1.36
C ALA A 62 -5.09 -2.61 0.71
N ASP A 63 -6.32 -2.80 0.26
CA ASP A 63 -7.11 -1.72 -0.33
C ASP A 63 -7.21 -0.52 0.60
N ASN A 64 -7.01 0.68 0.05
CA ASN A 64 -7.01 1.95 0.77
C ASN A 64 -5.85 2.14 1.78
N TYR A 65 -4.88 1.23 1.82
CA TYR A 65 -3.64 1.41 2.58
C TYR A 65 -2.48 1.78 1.68
N TYR A 66 -1.71 2.76 2.11
CA TYR A 66 -0.61 3.36 1.36
C TYR A 66 0.63 3.48 2.24
N ASN A 67 1.67 4.11 1.68
CA ASN A 67 3.00 4.30 2.23
C ASN A 67 3.88 3.03 2.23
N THR A 68 5.16 3.19 2.53
CA THR A 68 6.16 2.10 2.51
C THR A 68 5.95 1.02 3.57
N THR A 69 5.04 1.26 4.52
CA THR A 69 4.68 0.38 5.63
C THR A 69 3.24 -0.11 5.59
N CYS A 70 2.45 0.27 4.57
CA CYS A 70 1.02 -0.04 4.44
C CYS A 70 0.19 0.35 5.68
N THR A 71 0.51 1.47 6.32
CA THR A 71 -0.18 1.93 7.55
C THR A 71 -1.03 3.16 7.36
N THR A 72 -0.80 3.95 6.31
CA THR A 72 -1.61 5.15 6.04
C THR A 72 -2.90 4.72 5.35
N PHE A 73 -4.03 4.87 6.04
CA PHE A 73 -5.35 4.63 5.46
C PHE A 73 -5.87 5.88 4.73
N CYS A 74 -6.34 5.71 3.51
CA CYS A 74 -7.09 6.71 2.76
C CYS A 74 -8.09 6.04 1.81
N ARG A 75 -9.37 6.30 2.03
CA ARG A 75 -10.43 5.92 1.09
C ARG A 75 -11.01 7.20 0.48
N PRO A 76 -11.09 7.33 -0.86
CA PRO A 76 -11.70 8.50 -1.48
C PRO A 76 -13.11 8.75 -0.94
N ARG A 77 -13.45 10.03 -0.76
CA ARG A 77 -14.72 10.46 -0.18
C ARG A 77 -15.21 11.72 -0.88
N ASN A 78 -16.52 11.80 -1.10
CA ASN A 78 -17.18 12.99 -1.65
C ASN A 78 -18.58 13.10 -1.05
N ASP A 79 -18.65 13.49 0.22
CA ASP A 79 -19.87 13.66 1.00
C ASP A 79 -19.68 14.81 2.00
N GLN A 80 -20.69 15.10 2.83
CA GLN A 80 -20.65 16.19 3.81
C GLN A 80 -19.45 16.18 4.79
N PHE A 81 -18.73 15.06 4.89
CA PHE A 81 -17.56 14.91 5.77
C PHE A 81 -16.22 15.02 5.03
N GLY A 82 -16.23 15.26 3.72
CA GLY A 82 -15.01 15.53 2.96
C GLY A 82 -15.11 15.25 1.47
N HIS A 83 -14.33 16.02 0.72
CA HIS A 83 -14.29 16.02 -0.74
C HIS A 83 -12.85 15.82 -1.22
N TYR A 84 -12.40 14.56 -1.30
CA TYR A 84 -11.01 14.23 -1.63
C TYR A 84 -10.81 12.89 -2.33
N THR A 85 -9.70 12.82 -3.05
CA THR A 85 -9.09 11.58 -3.53
C THR A 85 -7.85 11.25 -2.70
N CYS A 86 -7.24 10.09 -2.95
CA CYS A 86 -6.05 9.65 -2.23
C CYS A 86 -4.81 9.76 -3.12
N GLY A 87 -3.78 10.44 -2.63
CA GLY A 87 -2.48 10.52 -3.27
C GLY A 87 -1.67 9.22 -3.11
N LYS A 88 -0.51 9.14 -3.78
CA LYS A 88 0.35 7.94 -3.79
C LYS A 88 0.82 7.49 -2.40
N GLN A 89 0.93 8.43 -1.45
CA GLN A 89 1.36 8.15 -0.07
C GLN A 89 0.16 8.02 0.89
N GLY A 90 -1.07 8.03 0.38
CA GLY A 90 -2.29 8.02 1.18
C GLY A 90 -2.64 9.36 1.80
N ASN A 91 -1.99 10.45 1.37
CA ASN A 91 -2.42 11.80 1.74
C ASN A 91 -3.73 12.14 1.02
N LYS A 92 -4.62 12.87 1.70
CA LYS A 92 -5.85 13.37 1.08
C LYS A 92 -5.48 14.47 0.07
N VAL A 93 -6.08 14.39 -1.11
CA VAL A 93 -5.96 15.40 -2.16
C VAL A 93 -7.35 15.98 -2.37
N CYS A 94 -7.55 17.22 -1.95
CA CYS A 94 -8.85 17.87 -2.03
C CYS A 94 -9.31 17.99 -3.49
N LEU A 95 -10.60 17.78 -3.69
CA LEU A 95 -11.24 18.09 -4.97
C LEU A 95 -11.17 19.60 -5.23
N PRO A 96 -11.20 20.05 -6.49
CA PRO A 96 -11.16 21.46 -6.83
C PRO A 96 -12.23 22.25 -6.04
N GLY A 97 -11.82 23.36 -5.43
CA GLY A 97 -12.71 24.21 -4.64
C GLY A 97 -12.87 23.78 -3.18
N TRP A 98 -12.18 22.73 -2.71
CA TRP A 98 -12.23 22.27 -1.32
C TRP A 98 -10.88 22.40 -0.61
N GLN A 99 -10.92 22.62 0.70
CA GLN A 99 -9.76 22.76 1.58
C GLN A 99 -10.05 22.25 3.00
N GLY A 100 -9.04 22.27 3.87
CA GLY A 100 -9.12 21.72 5.23
C GLY A 100 -8.42 20.37 5.35
N ALA A 101 -8.28 19.87 6.57
CA ALA A 101 -7.54 18.64 6.84
C ALA A 101 -8.22 17.37 6.28
N ASN A 102 -9.54 17.43 6.10
CA ASN A 102 -10.36 16.40 5.49
C ASN A 102 -11.06 16.90 4.21
N CYS A 103 -10.63 18.03 3.66
CA CYS A 103 -11.24 18.66 2.48
C CYS A 103 -12.74 18.91 2.68
N GLU A 104 -13.10 19.35 3.89
CA GLU A 104 -14.46 19.55 4.36
C GLU A 104 -14.95 21.00 4.22
N LYS A 105 -14.05 21.93 3.90
CA LYS A 105 -14.37 23.36 3.79
C LYS A 105 -14.37 23.78 2.34
N ALA A 106 -15.44 24.43 1.91
CA ALA A 106 -15.49 25.07 0.60
C ALA A 106 -14.53 26.27 0.54
N ILE A 107 -13.96 26.52 -0.63
CA ILE A 107 -13.20 27.73 -0.94
C ILE A 107 -14.19 28.75 -1.52
N CYS A 108 -14.42 29.83 -0.78
CA CYS A 108 -15.38 30.87 -1.17
C CYS A 108 -14.89 31.67 -2.39
N LYS A 109 -15.81 32.42 -3.00
CA LYS A 109 -15.48 33.31 -4.11
C LYS A 109 -14.35 34.27 -3.74
N PRO A 110 -13.41 34.58 -4.66
CA PRO A 110 -12.41 35.61 -4.42
C PRO A 110 -13.06 36.94 -4.03
N GLY A 111 -12.57 37.57 -2.97
CA GLY A 111 -13.11 38.82 -2.44
C GLY A 111 -14.29 38.65 -1.45
N CYS A 112 -14.69 37.41 -1.14
CA CYS A 112 -15.61 37.16 -0.03
C CYS A 112 -14.96 37.59 1.31
N ASP A 113 -15.71 38.28 2.15
CA ASP A 113 -15.22 38.77 3.44
C ASP A 113 -14.79 37.58 4.32
N GLN A 114 -13.58 37.61 4.88
CA GLN A 114 -13.04 36.49 5.64
C GLN A 114 -13.64 36.34 7.04
N ILE A 115 -14.32 37.37 7.54
CA ILE A 115 -14.91 37.44 8.87
C ILE A 115 -16.42 37.25 8.80
N HIS A 116 -17.07 37.91 7.83
CA HIS A 116 -18.53 37.98 7.70
C HIS A 116 -19.09 37.16 6.54
N GLY A 117 -18.24 36.75 5.59
CA GLY A 117 -18.65 35.97 4.43
C GLY A 117 -18.60 34.47 4.69
N LYS A 118 -19.60 33.73 4.18
CA LYS A 118 -19.66 32.26 4.26
C LYS A 118 -19.89 31.64 2.88
N CYS A 119 -19.44 30.42 2.70
CA CYS A 119 -19.81 29.58 1.57
C CYS A 119 -19.95 28.12 2.01
N ASP A 120 -21.07 27.49 1.64
CA ASP A 120 -21.26 26.04 1.83
C ASP A 120 -20.86 25.26 0.58
N GLN A 121 -20.90 25.87 -0.61
CA GLN A 121 -20.32 25.33 -1.84
C GLN A 121 -19.16 26.19 -2.38
N PRO A 122 -18.22 25.57 -3.12
CA PRO A 122 -17.10 26.31 -3.70
C PRO A 122 -17.55 27.44 -4.64
N GLY A 123 -16.97 28.62 -4.46
CA GLY A 123 -17.24 29.79 -5.31
C GLY A 123 -18.49 30.60 -4.92
N GLU A 124 -19.19 30.24 -3.84
CA GLU A 124 -20.27 31.05 -3.26
C GLU A 124 -19.71 32.13 -2.32
N CYS A 125 -20.57 33.09 -1.95
CA CYS A 125 -20.34 34.05 -0.89
C CYS A 125 -21.70 34.60 -0.42
N GLU A 126 -22.06 34.29 0.82
CA GLU A 126 -23.22 34.82 1.55
C GLU A 126 -22.76 35.78 2.64
#